data_AF-A0A0U5ERF7-F1
#
_entry.id   AF-A0A0U5ERF7-F1
#
_cell.length_a   1.000
_cell.length_b   1.000
_cell.length_c   1.000
_cell.angle_alpha   90.00
_cell.angle_beta   90.00
_cell.angle_gamma   90.00
#
_symmetry.space_group_name_H-M   'P 1'
#
loop_
_entity.id
_entity.type
_entity.pdbx_description
1 polymer ?
#
loop_
_entity_poly.entity_id
_entity_poly.type
_entity_poly.pdbx_seq_one_letter_code
_entity_poly.pdbx_strand_id
1 'polypeptide(L)'
;MTALNPPMTEIEEDHLLEYRDPRLLFLRAEQVALALLELTNPKNDISHPQARHWLADELCTTLDLLAALSGDGNAPGWMQKETVG
;
A
#
# COMPACT_ATOMS: atom_id res chain seq x y z
N MET A 1 -10.54 31.29 7.02
CA MET A 1 -9.57 30.34 7.62
C MET A 1 -10.02 28.96 7.24
N THR A 2 -9.46 28.40 6.17
CA THR A 2 -9.76 27.02 5.74
C THR A 2 -9.09 26.08 6.74
N ALA A 3 -9.84 25.18 7.36
CA ALA A 3 -9.26 24.18 8.25
C ALA A 3 -8.21 23.38 7.46
N LEU A 4 -6.98 23.33 7.98
CA LEU A 4 -5.84 22.67 7.32
C LEU A 4 -5.97 21.14 7.27
N ASN A 5 -6.98 20.57 7.93
CA ASN A 5 -7.39 19.18 7.83
C ASN A 5 -8.91 19.11 7.86
N PRO A 6 -9.60 19.02 6.71
CA PRO A 6 -11.02 18.69 6.72
C PRO A 6 -11.24 17.32 7.39
N PRO A 7 -12.38 17.11 8.06
CA PRO A 7 -12.72 15.79 8.59
C PRO A 7 -12.78 14.80 7.44
N MET A 8 -12.20 13.62 7.68
CA MET A 8 -12.15 12.54 6.70
C MET A 8 -13.57 12.07 6.40
N THR A 9 -13.85 11.78 5.14
CA THR A 9 -15.13 11.21 4.72
C THR A 9 -15.20 9.73 5.05
N GLU A 10 -16.42 9.20 5.20
CA GLU A 10 -16.66 7.77 5.46
C GLU A 10 -15.97 6.86 4.41
N ILE A 11 -15.91 7.30 3.15
CA ILE A 11 -15.22 6.59 2.06
C ILE A 11 -13.70 6.56 2.28
N GLU A 12 -13.12 7.67 2.74
CA GLU A 12 -11.70 7.75 3.04
C GLU A 12 -11.35 6.92 4.29
N GLU A 13 -12.25 6.85 5.28
CA GLU A 13 -12.11 5.95 6.44
C GLU A 13 -12.13 4.48 6.01
N ASP A 14 -13.11 4.08 5.20
CA ASP A 14 -13.20 2.70 4.68
C ASP A 14 -11.97 2.33 3.85
N HIS A 15 -11.50 3.23 2.97
CA HIS A 15 -10.25 3.03 2.25
C HIS A 15 -9.05 2.85 3.18
N LEU A 16 -8.95 3.61 4.29
CA LEU A 16 -7.86 3.41 5.25
C LEU A 16 -7.95 2.08 6.00
N LEU A 17 -9.16 1.56 6.23
CA LEU A 17 -9.36 0.25 6.84
C LEU A 17 -8.83 -0.88 5.95
N GLU A 18 -8.94 -0.75 4.62
CA GLU A 18 -8.36 -1.72 3.69
C GLU A 18 -6.83 -1.82 3.86
N TYR A 19 -6.15 -0.70 4.08
CA TYR A 19 -4.72 -0.70 4.35
C TYR A 19 -4.37 -1.22 5.75
N ARG A 20 -5.32 -1.42 6.65
CA ARG A 20 -5.08 -2.03 7.98
C ARG A 20 -5.36 -3.54 8.00
N ASP A 21 -5.96 -4.11 6.95
CA ASP A 21 -6.18 -5.55 6.85
C ASP A 21 -4.95 -6.24 6.19
N PRO A 22 -4.21 -7.07 6.95
CA PRO A 22 -3.07 -7.80 6.40
C PRO A 22 -3.44 -8.70 5.21
N ARG A 23 -4.67 -9.20 5.13
CA ARG A 23 -5.10 -10.06 4.01
C ARG A 23 -5.22 -9.26 2.71
N LEU A 24 -5.76 -8.04 2.79
CA LEU A 24 -5.92 -7.17 1.63
C LEU A 24 -4.57 -6.63 1.16
N LEU A 25 -3.68 -6.27 2.09
CA LEU A 25 -2.31 -5.90 1.73
C LEU A 25 -1.54 -7.06 1.10
N PHE A 26 -1.70 -8.29 1.60
CA PHE A 26 -1.07 -9.47 1.00
C PHE A 26 -1.57 -9.71 -0.43
N LEU A 27 -2.88 -9.61 -0.64
CA LEU A 27 -3.48 -9.72 -1.97
C LEU A 27 -2.95 -8.63 -2.92
N ARG A 28 -2.83 -7.39 -2.44
CA ARG A 28 -2.24 -6.29 -3.22
C ARG A 28 -0.79 -6.57 -3.59
N ALA A 29 0.03 -7.05 -2.64
CA ALA A 29 1.43 -7.40 -2.90
C ALA A 29 1.54 -8.48 -3.99
N GLU A 30 0.68 -9.50 -3.95
CA GLU A 30 0.64 -10.54 -4.98
C GLU A 30 0.28 -9.96 -6.36
N GLN A 31 -0.75 -9.12 -6.44
CA GLN A 31 -1.17 -8.48 -7.69
C GLN A 31 -0.09 -7.58 -8.29
N VAL A 32 0.58 -6.78 -7.46
CA VAL A 32 1.66 -5.89 -7.90
C VAL A 32 2.87 -6.69 -8.38
N ALA A 33 3.23 -7.78 -7.67
CA ALA A 33 4.30 -8.66 -8.07
C ALA A 33 4.02 -9.34 -9.42
N LEU A 34 2.78 -9.79 -9.66
CA LEU A 34 2.36 -10.36 -10.93
C LEU A 34 2.45 -9.34 -12.07
N ALA A 35 1.96 -8.12 -11.86
CA ALA A 35 2.06 -7.04 -12.86
C ALA A 35 3.53 -6.69 -13.18
N LEU A 36 4.40 -6.67 -12.18
CA LEU A 36 5.84 -6.44 -12.37
C LEU A 36 6.49 -7.60 -13.16
N LEU A 37 6.08 -8.84 -12.91
CA LEU A 37 6.55 -10.01 -13.68
C LEU A 37 6.13 -9.91 -15.16
N GLU A 38 4.89 -9.51 -15.44
CA GLU A 38 4.41 -9.33 -16.80
C GLU A 38 5.16 -8.23 -17.56
N LEU A 39 5.52 -7.13 -16.89
CA LEU A 39 6.28 -6.04 -17.49
C LEU A 39 7.78 -6.32 -17.63
N THR A 40 8.31 -7.25 -16.84
CA THR A 40 9.72 -7.68 -16.93
C THR A 40 9.90 -8.84 -17.90
N ASN A 41 8.82 -9.42 -18.41
CA ASN A 41 8.86 -10.48 -19.40
C ASN A 41 9.59 -9.98 -20.67
N PRO A 42 10.70 -10.61 -21.08
CA PRO A 42 11.47 -10.20 -22.25
C PRO A 42 10.70 -10.35 -23.57
N LYS A 43 9.57 -11.06 -23.58
CA LYS A 43 8.66 -11.17 -24.73
C LYS A 43 7.62 -10.05 -24.79
N ASN A 44 7.57 -9.19 -23.79
CA ASN A 44 6.68 -8.04 -23.79
C ASN A 44 7.32 -6.93 -24.63
N ASP A 45 6.79 -6.73 -25.85
CA ASP A 45 7.31 -5.74 -26.82
C ASP A 45 7.19 -4.29 -26.31
N ILE A 46 6.40 -4.06 -25.25
CA ILE A 46 6.16 -2.73 -24.70
C ILE A 46 6.99 -2.53 -23.44
N SER A 47 8.06 -1.73 -23.57
CA SER A 47 8.87 -1.31 -22.44
C SER A 47 8.24 -0.09 -21.75
N HIS A 48 7.64 -0.30 -20.58
CA HIS A 48 7.19 0.77 -19.68
C HIS A 48 8.11 0.88 -18.46
N PRO A 49 9.32 1.48 -18.59
CA PRO A 49 10.27 1.55 -17.48
C PRO A 49 9.72 2.35 -16.29
N GLN A 50 8.91 3.39 -16.53
CA GLN A 50 8.29 4.16 -15.46
C GLN A 50 7.26 3.34 -14.68
N ALA A 51 6.41 2.58 -15.36
CA ALA A 51 5.44 1.69 -14.71
C ALA A 51 6.13 0.59 -13.90
N ARG A 52 7.27 0.06 -14.40
CA ARG A 52 8.07 -0.93 -13.67
C ARG A 52 8.65 -0.36 -12.37
N HIS A 53 9.24 0.83 -12.40
CA HIS A 53 9.75 1.46 -11.17
C HIS A 53 8.62 1.76 -10.19
N TRP A 54 7.51 2.31 -10.67
CA TRP A 54 6.35 2.60 -9.82
C TRP A 54 5.78 1.33 -9.16
N LEU A 55 5.63 0.24 -9.92
CA LEU A 55 5.17 -1.04 -9.36
C LEU A 55 6.18 -1.66 -8.37
N ALA A 56 7.49 -1.48 -8.61
CA ALA A 56 8.50 -1.93 -7.66
C ALA A 56 8.43 -1.15 -6.33
N ASP A 57 8.29 0.18 -6.39
CA ASP A 57 8.13 1.04 -5.22
C ASP A 57 6.84 0.72 -4.46
N GLU A 58 5.75 0.45 -5.19
CA GLU A 58 4.46 0.06 -4.64
C GLU A 58 4.53 -1.30 -3.93
N LEU A 59 5.26 -2.27 -4.50
CA LEU A 59 5.48 -3.57 -3.88
C LEU A 59 6.27 -3.44 -2.58
N CYS A 60 7.37 -2.67 -2.59
CA CYS A 60 8.16 -2.41 -1.38
C CYS A 60 7.29 -1.77 -0.29
N THR A 61 6.53 -0.73 -0.64
CA THR A 61 5.64 -0.04 0.30
C THR A 61 4.61 -1.00 0.90
N THR A 62 4.00 -1.85 0.08
CA THR A 62 3.00 -2.82 0.55
C THR A 62 3.61 -3.86 1.49
N LEU A 63 4.83 -4.33 1.21
CA LEU A 63 5.55 -5.27 2.06
C LEU A 63 5.99 -4.63 3.39
N ASP A 64 6.42 -3.37 3.37
CA ASP A 64 6.75 -2.62 4.59
C ASP A 64 5.52 -2.45 5.48
N LEU A 65 4.34 -2.19 4.90
CA LEU A 65 3.07 -2.13 5.63
C LEU A 65 2.67 -3.48 6.24
N LEU A 66 2.92 -4.60 5.53
CA LEU A 66 2.71 -5.94 6.07
C LEU A 66 3.65 -6.27 7.23
N ALA A 67 4.91 -5.86 7.12
CA ALA A 67 5.90 -6.02 8.17
C ALA A 67 5.49 -5.24 9.43
N ALA A 68 5.11 -3.97 9.25
CA ALA A 68 4.53 -3.09 10.27
C ALA A 68 3.37 -3.72 11.06
N LEU A 69 2.43 -4.37 10.37
CA LEU A 69 1.29 -5.05 11.00
C LEU A 69 1.68 -6.34 11.72
N SER A 70 2.81 -6.95 11.34
CA SER A 70 3.31 -8.20 11.94
C SER A 70 4.06 -7.97 13.26
N GLY A 71 4.27 -6.71 13.68
CA GLY A 71 4.70 -6.35 15.04
C GLY A 71 6.17 -5.94 15.20
N ASP A 72 6.86 -5.58 14.11
CA ASP A 72 8.18 -4.94 14.15
C ASP A 72 8.14 -3.47 14.62
N GLY A 73 6.93 -2.93 14.85
CA GLY A 73 6.70 -1.69 15.60
C GLY A 73 6.95 -0.40 14.83
N ASN A 74 7.19 -0.48 13.52
CA ASN A 74 7.42 0.67 12.64
C ASN A 74 6.19 1.02 11.79
N ALA A 75 4.99 0.74 12.30
CA ALA A 75 3.76 1.06 11.59
C ALA A 75 3.55 2.59 11.53
N PRO A 76 3.22 3.16 10.36
CA PRO A 76 2.83 4.55 10.23
C PRO A 76 1.77 4.95 11.25
N GLY A 77 1.81 6.20 11.74
CA GLY A 77 0.91 6.66 12.81
C GLY A 77 -0.58 6.46 12.52
N TRP A 78 -0.99 6.53 11.24
CA TRP A 78 -2.37 6.30 10.82
C TRP A 78 -2.77 4.81 10.85
N MET A 79 -1.84 3.86 10.93
CA MET A 79 -2.12 2.42 11.12
C MET A 79 -2.24 2.02 12.60
N GLN A 80 -1.65 2.81 13.50
CA GLN A 80 -1.71 2.52 14.93
C GLN A 80 -3.15 2.72 15.41
N LYS A 81 -3.76 1.69 16.01
CA LYS A 81 -5.07 1.86 16.67
C LYS A 81 -4.90 2.88 17.77
N GLU A 82 -5.70 3.95 17.75
CA GLU A 82 -5.73 4.95 18.82
C GLU A 82 -5.88 4.21 20.15
N THR A 83 -4.87 4.31 21.00
CA THR A 83 -4.94 3.78 22.35
C THR A 83 -5.81 4.74 23.13
N VAL A 84 -7.12 4.52 23.11
CA VAL A 84 -8.05 5.26 23.95
C VAL A 84 -7.77 4.82 25.38
N GLY A 85 -7.07 5.67 26.13
CA GLY A 85 -6.89 5.55 27.58
C GLY A 85 -8.11 6.01 28.34
#